data_AF-A0A7K3M834-F1
#
_entry.id   AF-A0A7K3M834-F1
#
_cell.length_a   1.000
_cell.length_b   1.000
_cell.length_c   1.000
_cell.angle_alpha   90.00
_cell.angle_beta   90.00
_cell.angle_gamma   90.00
#
_symmetry.space_group_name_H-M   'P 1'
#
loop_
_entity.id
_entity.type
_entity.pdbx_description
1 polymer ?
#
loop_
_entity_poly.entity_id
_entity_poly.type
_entity_poly.pdbx_seq_one_letter_code
_entity_poly.pdbx_strand_id
1 'polypeptide(L)'
;MSRHEEPRITDPQRLRALAHPLRAELLDVLRIEGQATATRCAELTGESVASCSFHLRMLAKYGYIEPAEQQGREKPWRLAIHSFTATADFEDQASIYALREVATLAIDQAAQRVREWLARGPEEPLEWIQASTISTSVFWATAEELAEVSQALSELTDRFKARNADPSLRPAGARVARLLGAITVDPERPDSSHGDHGDQGASS
;
A
#
# COMPACT_ATOMS: atom_id res chain seq x y z
N MET A 1 13.90 17.47 11.17
CA MET A 1 13.76 17.07 9.76
C MET A 1 12.30 17.27 9.40
N SER A 2 12.00 18.18 8.48
CA SER A 2 10.62 18.54 8.15
C SER A 2 9.89 17.33 7.58
N ARG A 3 8.88 16.85 8.31
CA ARG A 3 7.92 15.83 7.91
C ARG A 3 7.27 16.34 6.61
N HIS A 4 7.73 15.86 5.45
CA HIS A 4 7.03 16.16 4.20
C HIS A 4 5.77 15.34 4.26
N GLU A 5 4.64 15.99 4.56
CA GLU A 5 3.33 15.36 4.53
C GLU A 5 3.13 14.83 3.11
N GLU A 6 2.99 13.51 2.99
CA GLU A 6 2.79 12.88 1.70
C GLU A 6 1.49 13.40 1.07
N PRO A 7 1.46 13.60 -0.25
CA PRO A 7 0.24 14.05 -0.91
C PRO A 7 -0.90 13.07 -0.61
N ARG A 8 -2.00 13.61 -0.09
CA ARG A 8 -3.23 12.85 0.17
C ARG A 8 -4.05 12.75 -1.11
N ILE A 9 -4.42 11.55 -1.49
CA ILE A 9 -5.30 11.29 -2.64
C ILE A 9 -6.67 10.96 -2.09
N THR A 10 -7.58 11.93 -2.22
CA THR A 10 -9.00 11.83 -1.84
C THR A 10 -9.94 11.82 -3.04
N ASP A 11 -9.50 12.31 -4.20
CA ASP A 11 -10.34 12.38 -5.39
C ASP A 11 -10.83 10.98 -5.81
N PRO A 12 -12.16 10.75 -5.94
CA PRO A 12 -12.71 9.45 -6.24
C PRO A 12 -12.22 8.86 -7.57
N GLN A 13 -11.97 9.69 -8.59
CA GLN A 13 -11.52 9.20 -9.89
C GLN A 13 -10.07 8.73 -9.82
N ARG A 14 -9.21 9.46 -9.10
CA ARG A 14 -7.84 9.06 -8.82
C ARG A 14 -7.80 7.80 -7.97
N LEU A 15 -8.64 7.67 -6.95
CA LEU A 15 -8.74 6.43 -6.15
C LEU A 15 -9.19 5.24 -7.00
N ARG A 16 -10.25 5.40 -7.82
CA ARG A 16 -10.69 4.34 -8.75
C ARG A 16 -9.62 3.97 -9.77
N ALA A 17 -8.68 4.86 -10.08
CA ALA A 17 -7.56 4.52 -10.95
C ALA A 17 -6.60 3.49 -10.31
N LEU A 18 -6.57 3.39 -8.97
CA LEU A 18 -5.79 2.41 -8.23
C LEU A 18 -6.54 1.08 -8.03
N ALA A 19 -7.87 1.09 -8.06
CA ALA A 19 -8.75 -0.06 -7.81
C ALA A 19 -8.79 -1.10 -8.97
N HIS A 20 -7.68 -1.33 -9.67
CA HIS A 20 -7.60 -2.39 -10.68
C HIS A 20 -6.31 -3.20 -10.51
N PRO A 21 -6.37 -4.55 -10.48
CA PRO A 21 -5.22 -5.40 -10.21
C PRO A 21 -4.01 -5.07 -11.08
N LEU A 22 -4.20 -5.03 -12.40
CA LEU A 22 -3.11 -4.72 -13.34
C LEU A 22 -2.53 -3.31 -13.15
N ARG A 23 -3.33 -2.31 -12.74
CA ARG A 23 -2.78 -0.96 -12.51
C ARG A 23 -1.92 -0.93 -11.25
N ALA A 24 -2.34 -1.62 -10.19
CA ALA A 24 -1.52 -1.78 -8.99
C ALA A 24 -0.20 -2.51 -9.31
N GLU A 25 -0.26 -3.56 -10.12
CA GLU A 25 0.92 -4.32 -10.56
C GLU A 25 1.86 -3.47 -11.44
N LEU A 26 1.33 -2.70 -12.39
CA LEU A 26 2.12 -1.79 -13.21
C LEU A 26 2.82 -0.71 -12.38
N LEU A 27 2.16 -0.17 -11.34
CA LEU A 27 2.80 0.77 -10.42
C LEU A 27 3.94 0.11 -9.65
N ASP A 28 3.79 -1.15 -9.27
CA ASP A 28 4.85 -1.92 -8.62
C ASP A 28 6.02 -2.23 -9.56
N VAL A 29 5.77 -2.58 -10.82
CA VAL A 29 6.81 -2.74 -11.85
C VAL A 29 7.61 -1.44 -11.96
N LEU A 30 6.94 -0.31 -12.13
CA LEU A 30 7.60 1.00 -12.25
C LEU A 30 8.36 1.40 -10.99
N ARG A 31 7.87 1.01 -9.80
CA ARG A 31 8.57 1.25 -8.53
C ARG A 31 9.88 0.46 -8.43
N ILE A 32 9.89 -0.77 -8.94
CA ILE A 32 11.05 -1.67 -8.85
C ILE A 32 12.06 -1.35 -9.95
N GLU A 33 11.62 -1.29 -11.21
CA GLU A 33 12.45 -1.05 -12.39
C GLU A 33 12.86 0.43 -12.53
N GLY A 34 12.18 1.34 -11.84
CA GLY A 34 12.37 2.79 -11.94
C GLY A 34 11.69 3.40 -13.17
N GLN A 35 11.86 2.77 -14.34
CA GLN A 35 11.13 3.09 -15.57
C GLN A 35 10.92 1.84 -16.44
N ALA A 36 9.81 1.77 -17.17
CA ALA A 36 9.51 0.64 -18.05
C ALA A 36 8.66 1.06 -19.27
N THR A 37 8.86 0.38 -20.41
CA THR A 37 7.97 0.47 -21.58
C THR A 37 6.75 -0.44 -21.41
N ALA A 38 5.71 -0.26 -22.22
CA ALA A 38 4.56 -1.16 -22.21
C ALA A 38 4.95 -2.60 -22.56
N THR A 39 5.92 -2.78 -23.46
CA THR A 39 6.49 -4.08 -23.82
C THR A 39 7.17 -4.74 -22.62
N ARG A 40 8.01 -3.99 -21.89
CA ARG A 40 8.66 -4.50 -20.67
C ARG A 40 7.66 -4.85 -19.57
N CYS A 41 6.60 -4.04 -19.42
CA CYS A 41 5.52 -4.35 -18.47
C CYS A 41 4.82 -5.66 -18.84
N ALA A 42 4.48 -5.87 -20.12
CA ALA A 42 3.85 -7.09 -20.59
C ALA A 42 4.69 -8.34 -20.31
N GLU A 43 6.02 -8.27 -20.51
CA GLU A 43 6.94 -9.35 -20.15
C GLU A 43 6.91 -9.69 -18.66
N LEU A 44 6.83 -8.68 -17.79
CA LEU A 44 6.89 -8.86 -16.33
C LEU A 44 5.56 -9.30 -15.72
N THR A 45 4.43 -8.84 -16.26
CA THR A 45 3.10 -9.16 -15.73
C THR A 45 2.43 -10.34 -16.44
N GLY A 46 2.99 -10.79 -17.58
CA GLY A 46 2.37 -11.83 -18.42
C GLY A 46 1.13 -11.36 -19.19
N GLU A 47 0.88 -10.06 -19.22
CA GLU A 47 -0.27 -9.44 -19.90
C GLU A 47 0.07 -9.07 -21.35
N SER A 48 -0.95 -8.71 -22.14
CA SER A 48 -0.70 -8.21 -23.50
C SER A 48 -0.14 -6.78 -23.49
N VAL A 49 0.73 -6.46 -24.45
CA VAL A 49 1.27 -5.10 -24.65
C VAL A 49 0.15 -4.06 -24.83
N ALA A 50 -0.93 -4.43 -25.52
CA ALA A 50 -2.11 -3.58 -25.71
C ALA A 50 -2.81 -3.27 -24.38
N SER A 51 -2.99 -4.27 -23.52
CA SER A 51 -3.56 -4.11 -22.16
C SER A 51 -2.67 -3.20 -21.31
N CYS A 52 -1.37 -3.48 -21.22
CA CYS A 52 -0.42 -2.64 -20.49
C CYS A 52 -0.44 -1.19 -20.99
N SER A 53 -0.42 -0.98 -22.32
CA SER A 53 -0.47 0.36 -22.92
C SER A 53 -1.75 1.12 -22.58
N PHE A 54 -2.89 0.44 -22.51
CA PHE A 54 -4.15 1.05 -22.08
C PHE A 54 -4.09 1.48 -20.61
N HIS A 55 -3.66 0.58 -19.72
CA HIS A 55 -3.63 0.85 -18.28
C HIS A 55 -2.56 1.88 -17.88
N LEU A 56 -1.40 1.90 -18.54
CA LEU A 56 -0.38 2.93 -18.35
C LEU A 56 -0.91 4.32 -18.72
N ARG A 57 -1.62 4.46 -19.86
CA ARG A 57 -2.26 5.74 -20.23
C ARG A 57 -3.31 6.18 -19.22
N MET A 58 -4.05 5.25 -18.64
CA MET A 58 -5.01 5.57 -17.56
C MET A 58 -4.29 6.07 -16.30
N LEU A 59 -3.21 5.41 -15.88
CA LEU A 59 -2.39 5.88 -14.76
C LEU A 59 -1.80 7.27 -15.03
N ALA A 60 -1.34 7.53 -16.25
CA ALA A 60 -0.81 8.82 -16.65
C ALA A 60 -1.88 9.92 -16.64
N LYS A 61 -3.08 9.62 -17.16
CA LYS A 61 -4.24 10.52 -17.12
C LYS A 61 -4.57 11.00 -15.70
N TYR A 62 -4.41 10.14 -14.70
CA TYR A 62 -4.68 10.46 -13.30
C TYR A 62 -3.42 10.91 -12.50
N GLY A 63 -2.31 11.15 -13.20
CA GLY A 63 -1.10 11.76 -12.63
C GLY A 63 -0.26 10.82 -11.75
N TYR A 64 -0.41 9.50 -11.89
CA TYR A 64 0.41 8.55 -11.13
C TYR A 64 1.76 8.29 -11.79
N ILE A 65 1.81 8.38 -13.11
CA ILE A 65 3.00 8.10 -13.91
C ILE A 65 3.15 9.19 -14.97
N GLU A 66 4.37 9.34 -15.46
CA GLU A 66 4.71 10.28 -16.51
C GLU A 66 5.68 9.65 -17.51
N PRO A 67 5.76 10.18 -18.74
CA PRO A 67 6.76 9.73 -19.71
C PRO A 67 8.18 10.04 -19.21
N ALA A 68 9.06 9.05 -19.24
CA ALA A 68 10.49 9.20 -18.94
C ALA A 68 11.29 9.63 -20.19
N GLU A 69 12.60 9.82 -20.02
CA GLU A 69 13.49 10.15 -21.13
C GLU A 69 13.52 9.01 -22.16
N GLN A 70 13.48 9.36 -23.44
CA GLN A 70 13.34 8.38 -24.52
C GLN A 70 14.64 7.61 -24.73
N GLN A 71 14.58 6.28 -24.59
CA GLN A 71 15.62 5.36 -25.05
C GLN A 71 15.04 4.52 -26.18
N GLY A 72 15.42 4.81 -27.42
CA GLY A 72 14.95 4.07 -28.60
C GLY A 72 13.56 4.49 -29.12
N ARG A 73 12.76 3.53 -29.59
CA ARG A 73 11.55 3.78 -30.39
C ARG A 73 10.28 4.00 -29.55
N GLU A 74 10.20 3.39 -28.37
CA GLU A 74 9.09 3.55 -27.43
C GLU A 74 9.51 4.42 -26.25
N LYS A 75 8.64 5.34 -25.80
CA LYS A 75 8.91 6.19 -24.65
C LYS A 75 8.58 5.44 -23.36
N PRO A 76 9.55 5.19 -22.46
CA PRO A 76 9.27 4.54 -21.18
C PRO A 76 8.38 5.41 -20.29
N TRP A 77 7.75 4.78 -19.31
CA TRP A 77 7.03 5.44 -18.23
C TRP A 77 7.83 5.36 -16.94
N ARG A 78 7.65 6.34 -16.05
CA ARG A 78 8.16 6.33 -14.67
C ARG A 78 7.10 6.85 -13.71
N LEU A 79 7.26 6.60 -12.42
CA LEU A 79 6.37 7.17 -11.41
C LEU A 79 6.47 8.70 -11.43
N ALA A 80 5.32 9.38 -11.41
CA ALA A 80 5.24 10.82 -11.19
C ALA A 80 5.19 11.14 -9.69
N ILE A 81 4.61 10.21 -8.90
CA ILE A 81 4.55 10.27 -7.43
C ILE A 81 5.13 8.98 -6.84
N HIS A 82 6.18 9.12 -6.04
CA HIS A 82 6.87 7.96 -5.43
C HIS A 82 6.20 7.52 -4.10
N SER A 83 5.54 8.45 -3.41
CA SER A 83 4.82 8.23 -2.16
C SER A 83 3.55 9.09 -2.11
N PHE A 84 2.48 8.52 -1.57
CA PHE A 84 1.19 9.20 -1.36
C PHE A 84 0.38 8.43 -0.33
N THR A 85 -0.54 9.12 0.33
CA THR A 85 -1.53 8.49 1.21
C THR A 85 -2.89 8.45 0.51
N ALA A 86 -3.39 7.25 0.21
CA ALA A 86 -4.77 7.08 -0.24
C ALA A 86 -5.71 7.14 0.97
N THR A 87 -6.69 8.04 0.93
CA THR A 87 -7.65 8.25 2.02
C THR A 87 -8.97 8.73 1.43
N ALA A 88 -10.06 8.57 2.15
CA ALA A 88 -11.35 9.06 1.71
C ALA A 88 -11.48 10.54 2.09
N ASP A 89 -12.18 11.29 1.24
CA ASP A 89 -12.97 12.42 1.69
C ASP A 89 -14.25 11.84 2.30
N PHE A 90 -14.43 11.99 3.62
CA PHE A 90 -15.56 11.40 4.33
C PHE A 90 -16.88 12.15 4.11
N GLU A 91 -16.85 13.30 3.45
CA GLU A 91 -18.05 14.02 3.00
C GLU A 91 -18.50 13.56 1.60
N ASP A 92 -17.65 12.84 0.85
CA ASP A 92 -17.95 12.31 -0.48
C ASP A 92 -18.08 10.78 -0.47
N GLN A 93 -19.31 10.30 -0.61
CA GLN A 93 -19.62 8.88 -0.68
C GLN A 93 -18.89 8.15 -1.82
N ALA A 94 -18.65 8.82 -2.96
CA ALA A 94 -17.90 8.24 -4.06
C ALA A 94 -16.43 8.02 -3.70
N SER A 95 -15.85 8.90 -2.87
CA SER A 95 -14.48 8.80 -2.37
C SER A 95 -14.36 7.62 -1.40
N ILE A 96 -15.30 7.50 -0.46
CA ILE A 96 -15.36 6.38 0.50
C ILE A 96 -15.43 5.03 -0.23
N TYR A 97 -16.32 4.89 -1.22
CA TYR A 97 -16.44 3.65 -1.99
C TYR A 97 -15.16 3.33 -2.77
N ALA A 98 -14.56 4.34 -3.42
CA ALA A 98 -13.34 4.15 -4.18
C ALA A 98 -12.16 3.74 -3.27
N LEU A 99 -12.02 4.35 -2.09
CA LEU A 99 -10.99 3.95 -1.13
C LEU A 99 -11.20 2.50 -0.69
N ARG A 100 -12.43 2.09 -0.40
CA ARG A 100 -12.74 0.71 0.00
C ARG A 100 -12.29 -0.29 -1.06
N GLU A 101 -12.56 -0.03 -2.34
CA GLU A 101 -12.12 -0.91 -3.43
C GLU A 101 -10.59 -1.01 -3.50
N VAL A 102 -9.88 0.11 -3.33
CA VAL A 102 -8.41 0.14 -3.28
C VAL A 102 -7.89 -0.67 -2.09
N ALA A 103 -8.48 -0.50 -0.91
CA ALA A 103 -8.08 -1.21 0.30
C ALA A 103 -8.31 -2.72 0.20
N THR A 104 -9.48 -3.15 -0.30
CA THR A 104 -9.78 -4.58 -0.53
C THR A 104 -8.76 -5.20 -1.48
N LEU A 105 -8.48 -4.54 -2.62
CA LEU A 105 -7.49 -5.03 -3.57
C LEU A 105 -6.09 -5.15 -2.94
N ALA A 106 -5.66 -4.15 -2.17
CA ALA A 106 -4.36 -4.17 -1.51
C ALA A 106 -4.24 -5.33 -0.50
N ILE A 107 -5.31 -5.60 0.25
CA ILE A 107 -5.40 -6.72 1.19
C ILE A 107 -5.32 -8.06 0.45
N ASP A 108 -6.10 -8.24 -0.61
CA ASP A 108 -6.12 -9.49 -1.38
C ASP A 108 -4.75 -9.81 -1.99
N GLN A 109 -4.09 -8.79 -2.55
CA GLN A 109 -2.74 -8.94 -3.10
C GLN A 109 -1.69 -9.24 -2.01
N ALA A 110 -1.80 -8.62 -0.83
CA ALA A 110 -0.89 -8.92 0.27
C ALA A 110 -1.10 -10.33 0.79
N ALA A 111 -2.35 -10.76 0.97
CA ALA A 111 -2.67 -12.12 1.36
C ALA A 111 -2.11 -13.14 0.35
N GLN A 112 -2.23 -12.86 -0.95
CA GLN A 112 -1.66 -13.72 -1.99
C GLN A 112 -0.13 -13.82 -1.88
N ARG A 113 0.57 -12.69 -1.71
CA ARG A 113 2.04 -12.68 -1.52
C ARG A 113 2.47 -13.42 -0.26
N VAL A 114 1.72 -13.31 0.83
CA VAL A 114 1.98 -14.06 2.07
C VAL A 114 1.79 -15.56 1.84
N ARG A 115 0.74 -15.99 1.13
CA ARG A 115 0.55 -17.41 0.77
C ARG A 115 1.69 -17.94 -0.10
N GLU A 116 2.15 -17.15 -1.07
CA GLU A 116 3.31 -17.51 -1.90
C GLU A 116 4.60 -17.60 -1.10
N TRP A 117 4.82 -16.68 -0.15
CA TRP A 117 5.94 -16.75 0.79
C TRP A 117 5.86 -18.00 1.67
N LEU A 118 4.68 -18.37 2.17
CA LEU A 118 4.51 -19.61 2.95
C LEU A 118 4.80 -20.87 2.11
N ALA A 119 4.48 -20.85 0.81
CA ALA A 119 4.72 -21.97 -0.08
C ALA A 119 6.19 -22.12 -0.51
N ARG A 120 6.89 -21.02 -0.77
CA ARG A 120 8.26 -21.00 -1.34
C ARG A 120 9.35 -20.55 -0.38
N GLY A 121 9.00 -19.75 0.61
CA GLY A 121 9.93 -19.14 1.57
C GLY A 121 10.83 -20.13 2.32
N PRO A 122 10.41 -21.38 2.64
CA PRO A 122 11.33 -22.38 3.20
C PRO A 122 12.53 -22.74 2.32
N GLU A 123 12.51 -22.42 1.03
CA GLU A 123 13.62 -22.62 0.08
C GLU A 123 14.61 -21.44 0.06
N GLU A 124 14.30 -20.32 0.71
CA GLU A 124 15.16 -19.14 0.76
C GLU A 124 16.34 -19.32 1.74
N PRO A 125 17.43 -18.54 1.61
CA PRO A 125 18.52 -18.57 2.57
C PRO A 125 18.03 -18.27 3.99
N LEU A 126 18.57 -18.99 4.97
CA LEU A 126 18.13 -18.97 6.37
C LEU A 126 18.04 -17.55 6.97
N GLU A 127 18.95 -16.66 6.60
CA GLU A 127 18.94 -15.26 7.03
C GLU A 127 17.65 -14.51 6.65
N TRP A 128 17.06 -14.80 5.48
CA TRP A 128 15.80 -14.21 5.03
C TRP A 128 14.61 -14.84 5.74
N ILE A 129 14.64 -16.16 5.95
CA ILE A 129 13.61 -16.86 6.72
C ILE A 129 13.53 -16.30 8.15
N GLN A 130 14.68 -16.14 8.81
CA GLN A 130 14.74 -15.63 10.19
C GLN A 130 14.38 -14.14 10.30
N ALA A 131 14.63 -13.35 9.27
CA ALA A 131 14.27 -11.93 9.23
C ALA A 131 12.79 -11.69 8.90
N SER A 132 12.11 -12.65 8.26
CA SER A 132 10.70 -12.58 7.94
C SER A 132 9.82 -12.91 9.15
N THR A 133 8.71 -12.19 9.31
CA THR A 133 7.73 -12.46 10.37
C THR A 133 6.31 -12.38 9.85
N ILE A 134 5.43 -13.19 10.43
CA ILE A 134 3.97 -13.09 10.27
C ILE A 134 3.40 -13.03 11.68
N SER A 135 2.88 -11.87 12.06
CA SER A 135 2.38 -11.62 13.41
C SER A 135 0.93 -11.16 13.37
N THR A 136 0.12 -11.70 14.27
CA THR A 136 -1.20 -11.18 14.61
C THR A 136 -1.22 -10.77 16.08
N SER A 137 -2.02 -9.78 16.43
CA SER A 137 -2.14 -9.28 17.80
C SER A 137 -3.55 -8.78 18.06
N VAL A 138 -4.04 -8.95 19.28
CA VAL A 138 -5.32 -8.44 19.74
C VAL A 138 -5.05 -7.68 21.05
N PHE A 139 -5.48 -6.44 21.12
CA PHE A 139 -5.25 -5.57 22.27
C PHE A 139 -6.42 -4.59 22.43
N TRP A 140 -6.61 -4.08 23.65
CA TRP A 140 -7.53 -3.00 23.95
C TRP A 140 -6.79 -1.68 23.82
N ALA A 141 -7.39 -0.72 23.14
CA ALA A 141 -6.83 0.61 22.95
C ALA A 141 -7.95 1.64 22.79
N THR A 142 -7.71 2.83 23.28
CA THR A 142 -8.49 4.03 22.94
C THR A 142 -8.24 4.44 21.49
N ALA A 143 -9.06 5.35 20.95
CA ALA A 143 -8.85 5.90 19.61
C ALA A 143 -7.49 6.63 19.48
N GLU A 144 -7.06 7.32 20.54
CA GLU A 144 -5.77 8.01 20.60
C GLU A 144 -4.61 7.02 20.54
N GLU A 145 -4.63 5.98 21.39
CA GLU A 145 -3.63 4.91 21.37
C GLU A 145 -3.62 4.15 20.03
N LEU A 146 -4.79 3.91 19.43
CA LEU A 146 -4.88 3.26 18.11
C LEU A 146 -4.24 4.10 17.00
N ALA A 147 -4.40 5.42 17.07
CA ALA A 147 -3.76 6.37 16.16
C ALA A 147 -2.23 6.38 16.34
N GLU A 148 -1.75 6.35 17.58
CA GLU A 148 -0.32 6.23 17.88
C GLU A 148 0.29 4.95 17.30
N VAL A 149 -0.36 3.80 17.49
CA VAL A 149 0.10 2.51 16.93
C VAL A 149 0.09 2.55 15.39
N SER A 150 -0.94 3.14 14.78
CA SER A 150 -1.04 3.29 13.33
C SER A 150 0.07 4.18 12.75
N GLN A 151 0.42 5.25 13.47
CA GLN A 151 1.53 6.11 13.11
C GLN A 151 2.87 5.37 13.25
N ALA A 152 3.10 4.70 14.38
CA ALA A 152 4.34 3.96 14.62
C ALA A 152 4.58 2.89 13.55
N LEU A 153 3.53 2.17 13.14
CA LEU A 153 3.59 1.18 12.06
C LEU A 153 4.02 1.79 10.72
N SER A 154 3.54 2.99 10.40
CA SER A 154 3.96 3.71 9.20
C SER A 154 5.45 4.10 9.27
N GLU A 155 5.88 4.63 10.42
CA GLU A 155 7.24 5.09 10.68
C GLU A 155 8.29 3.96 10.60
N LEU A 156 7.92 2.70 10.86
CA LEU A 156 8.81 1.54 10.74
C LEU A 156 9.46 1.42 9.35
N THR A 157 8.76 1.84 8.30
CA THR A 157 9.21 1.70 6.91
C THR A 157 9.77 2.98 6.30
N ASP A 158 9.56 4.13 6.95
CA ASP A 158 9.93 5.45 6.43
C ASP A 158 11.41 5.56 6.07
N ARG A 159 12.29 4.95 6.89
CA ARG A 159 13.74 4.92 6.66
C ARG A 159 14.16 4.26 5.34
N PHE A 160 13.30 3.46 4.73
CA PHE A 160 13.57 2.80 3.45
C PHE A 160 13.01 3.54 2.24
N LYS A 161 12.13 4.54 2.43
CA LYS A 161 11.42 5.24 1.34
C LYS A 161 12.38 5.85 0.31
N ALA A 162 13.50 6.44 0.76
CA ALA A 162 14.49 7.03 -0.13
C ALA A 162 15.06 6.04 -1.16
N ARG A 163 15.16 4.73 -0.81
CA ARG A 163 15.63 3.68 -1.71
C ARG A 163 14.65 3.33 -2.84
N ASN A 164 13.37 3.68 -2.67
CA ASN A 164 12.37 3.54 -3.72
C ASN A 164 12.49 4.66 -4.75
N ALA A 165 12.81 5.88 -4.31
CA ALA A 165 12.99 7.03 -5.19
C ALA A 165 14.36 7.02 -5.90
N ASP A 166 15.41 6.60 -5.20
CA ASP A 166 16.78 6.55 -5.73
C ASP A 166 17.37 5.13 -5.58
N PRO A 167 17.46 4.38 -6.70
CA PRO A 167 18.07 3.05 -6.71
C PRO A 167 19.53 3.03 -6.27
N SER A 168 20.29 4.14 -6.38
CA SER A 168 21.70 4.19 -5.96
C SER A 168 21.87 4.10 -4.44
N LEU A 169 20.81 4.37 -3.66
CA LEU A 169 20.80 4.24 -2.20
C LEU A 169 20.57 2.80 -1.72
N ARG A 170 20.38 1.84 -2.63
CA ARG A 170 20.15 0.43 -2.30
C ARG A 170 21.52 -0.24 -2.04
N PRO A 171 21.79 -0.72 -0.81
CA PRO A 171 23.04 -1.43 -0.54
C PRO A 171 23.09 -2.76 -1.29
N ALA A 172 24.30 -3.27 -1.52
CA ALA A 172 24.50 -4.59 -2.13
C ALA A 172 23.74 -5.67 -1.35
N GLY A 173 23.06 -6.57 -2.07
CA GLY A 173 22.25 -7.64 -1.47
C GLY A 173 20.85 -7.22 -1.00
N ALA A 174 20.46 -5.94 -1.12
CA ALA A 174 19.10 -5.51 -0.80
C ALA A 174 18.06 -6.21 -1.68
N ARG A 175 17.00 -6.73 -1.05
CA ARG A 175 15.84 -7.33 -1.71
C ARG A 175 14.59 -6.51 -1.44
N VAL A 176 13.60 -6.60 -2.32
CA VAL A 176 12.30 -5.98 -2.11
C VAL A 176 11.58 -6.70 -0.97
N ALA A 177 11.33 -5.99 0.12
CA ALA A 177 10.47 -6.43 1.21
C ALA A 177 9.13 -5.70 1.13
N ARG A 178 8.05 -6.38 1.53
CA ARG A 178 6.69 -5.83 1.46
C ARG A 178 6.03 -6.03 2.82
N LEU A 179 5.51 -4.95 3.38
CA LEU A 179 4.74 -4.93 4.61
C LEU A 179 3.32 -4.47 4.28
N LEU A 180 2.32 -5.28 4.64
CA LEU A 180 0.96 -4.80 4.84
C LEU A 180 0.68 -4.90 6.32
N GLY A 181 0.39 -3.78 6.95
CA GLY A 181 -0.16 -3.74 8.30
C GLY A 181 -1.55 -3.13 8.24
N ALA A 182 -2.51 -3.78 8.88
CA ALA A 182 -3.86 -3.28 9.01
C ALA A 182 -4.26 -3.38 10.48
N ILE A 183 -4.77 -2.28 11.02
CA ILE A 183 -5.32 -2.22 12.36
C ILE A 183 -6.77 -1.76 12.19
N THR A 184 -7.70 -2.59 12.64
CA THR A 184 -9.13 -2.33 12.56
C THR A 184 -9.74 -2.56 13.93
N VAL A 185 -10.72 -1.74 14.29
CA VAL A 185 -11.61 -2.08 15.41
C VAL A 185 -12.40 -3.34 15.06
N ASP A 186 -12.66 -4.18 16.06
CA ASP A 186 -13.52 -5.35 15.89
C ASP A 186 -14.98 -4.88 15.81
N PRO A 187 -15.66 -4.98 14.64
CA PRO A 187 -17.01 -4.47 14.48
C PRO A 187 -18.03 -5.26 15.31
N GLU A 188 -17.72 -6.48 15.74
CA GLU A 188 -18.60 -7.31 16.56
C GLU A 188 -18.46 -7.02 18.06
N ARG A 189 -17.47 -6.20 18.45
CA ARG A 189 -17.19 -5.83 19.84
C ARG A 189 -17.07 -4.31 19.98
N PRO A 190 -18.20 -3.58 20.01
CA PRO A 190 -18.20 -2.14 20.24
C PRO A 190 -17.66 -1.80 21.63
N ASP A 191 -17.27 -0.53 21.83
CA ASP A 191 -16.65 -0.02 23.05
C ASP A 191 -17.26 -0.63 24.31
N SER A 192 -16.39 -1.12 25.19
CA SER A 192 -16.77 -1.44 26.57
C SER A 192 -17.18 -0.12 27.21
N SER A 193 -18.45 0.24 27.10
CA SER A 193 -19.05 1.34 27.86
C SER A 193 -18.56 1.23 29.29
N HIS A 194 -18.02 2.35 29.80
CA HIS A 194 -17.53 2.45 31.17
C HIS A 194 -18.55 1.79 32.10
N GLY A 195 -18.13 0.73 32.78
CA GLY A 195 -19.00 -0.03 33.67
C GLY A 195 -19.71 0.91 34.63
N ASP A 196 -21.03 0.86 34.59
CA ASP A 196 -21.93 0.90 35.73
C ASP A 196 -21.37 1.57 37.01
N HIS A 197 -21.49 2.90 37.07
CA HIS A 197 -21.47 3.63 38.32
C HIS A 197 -22.85 4.25 38.56
N GLY A 198 -23.73 3.47 39.17
CA GLY A 198 -24.70 4.01 40.11
C GLY A 198 -26.11 3.43 40.03
N ASP A 199 -26.36 2.35 40.77
CA ASP A 199 -27.45 2.40 41.74
C ASP A 199 -27.19 1.45 42.94
N GLN A 200 -26.48 1.99 43.93
CA GLN A 200 -26.60 1.55 45.33
C GLN A 200 -27.19 2.73 46.12
N GLY A 201 -28.52 2.80 46.19
CA GLY A 201 -29.25 3.60 47.18
C GLY A 201 -30.73 3.72 46.78
N ALA A 202 -31.73 3.36 47.56
CA ALA A 202 -31.82 3.07 48.97
C ALA A 202 -33.12 2.27 49.18
N SER A 203 -33.10 1.30 50.09
CA SER A 203 -34.33 0.87 50.77
C SER A 203 -34.15 1.21 52.25
N SER A 204 -34.91 2.20 52.69
CA SER A 204 -35.28 2.47 54.08
C SER A 204 -36.77 2.75 54.10
#